data_AF-A0A670YTG3-F1
#
_entry.id   AF-A0A670YTG3-F1
#
_cell.length_a   1.000
_cell.length_b   1.000
_cell.length_c   1.000
_cell.angle_alpha   90.00
_cell.angle_beta   90.00
_cell.angle_gamma   90.00
#
_symmetry.space_group_name_H-M   'P 1'
#
loop_
_entity.id
_entity.type
_entity.pdbx_description
1 polymer ?
#
loop_
_entity_poly.entity_id
_entity_poly.type
_entity_poly.pdbx_seq_one_letter_code
_entity_poly.pdbx_strand_id
1 'polypeptide(L)'
;TLRAFAPRQIPCCIRCGPGNRGSCFGPNICCGEEMGCYLGTPETVRCPEENFLPSPCEAGGKLCGADGRCAAPGICCNEESCTSDAACGNENGERGRMSPERNLTGLDGSTGDLLLRLMHLANKQQQQGKPQFY
;
A
#
# COMPACT_ATOMS: atom_id res chain seq x y z
N THR A 1 15.13 -11.27 -41.73
CA THR A 1 14.24 -11.63 -40.62
C THR A 1 14.82 -11.13 -39.32
N LEU A 2 14.40 -9.95 -38.85
CA LEU A 2 14.79 -9.49 -37.51
C LEU A 2 13.97 -10.32 -36.51
N ARG A 3 14.65 -11.21 -35.76
CA ARG A 3 14.02 -11.88 -34.63
C ARG A 3 13.64 -10.81 -33.62
N ALA A 4 12.34 -10.60 -33.40
CA ALA A 4 11.86 -9.88 -32.24
C ALA A 4 12.36 -10.65 -31.01
N PHE A 5 13.26 -10.03 -30.25
CA PHE A 5 13.70 -10.54 -28.96
C PHE A 5 12.49 -10.44 -28.04
N ALA A 6 11.83 -11.57 -27.77
CA ALA A 6 10.82 -11.62 -26.73
C ALA A 6 11.43 -11.04 -25.44
N PRO A 7 10.71 -10.20 -24.69
CA PRO A 7 11.24 -9.63 -23.45
C PRO A 7 11.74 -10.80 -22.58
N ARG A 8 13.02 -10.75 -22.19
CA ARG A 8 13.56 -11.69 -21.21
C ARG A 8 12.77 -11.46 -19.93
N GLN A 9 12.08 -12.50 -19.46
CA GLN A 9 11.43 -12.48 -18.16
C GLN A 9 12.54 -12.38 -17.11
N ILE A 10 12.68 -11.21 -16.48
CA ILE A 10 13.65 -11.01 -15.40
C ILE A 10 13.15 -11.81 -14.19
N PRO A 11 13.95 -12.71 -13.61
CA PRO A 11 13.54 -13.50 -12.46
C PRO A 11 13.33 -12.62 -11.22
N CYS A 12 12.43 -13.03 -10.34
CA CYS A 12 12.30 -12.40 -9.03
C CYS A 12 13.55 -12.71 -8.18
N CYS A 13 14.02 -11.74 -7.40
CA CYS A 13 15.16 -11.91 -6.50
C CYS A 13 14.91 -12.99 -5.44
N ILE A 14 15.99 -13.50 -4.84
CA ILE A 14 15.99 -14.56 -3.83
C ILE A 14 14.94 -14.28 -2.74
N ARG A 15 14.24 -15.35 -2.34
CA ARG A 15 13.28 -15.32 -1.24
C ARG A 15 14.01 -15.28 0.11
N CYS A 16 13.46 -14.53 1.05
CA CYS A 16 14.07 -14.29 2.36
C CYS A 16 13.03 -14.22 3.49
N GLY A 17 13.53 -14.09 4.72
CA GLY A 17 12.70 -13.93 5.93
C GLY A 17 11.88 -15.15 6.35
N PRO A 18 10.99 -14.98 7.35
CA PRO A 18 10.25 -16.08 7.96
C PRO A 18 9.38 -16.82 6.92
N GLY A 19 9.64 -18.12 6.76
CA GLY A 19 8.93 -18.95 5.80
C GLY A 19 9.18 -18.60 4.32
N ASN A 20 10.27 -17.89 4.00
CA ASN A 20 10.59 -17.43 2.64
C ASN A 20 9.48 -16.58 2.00
N ARG A 21 8.75 -15.82 2.84
CA ARG A 21 7.62 -15.00 2.41
C ARG A 21 8.02 -13.62 1.90
N GLY A 22 9.28 -13.21 2.14
CA GLY A 22 9.85 -11.98 1.59
C GLY A 22 10.63 -12.22 0.31
N SER A 23 11.04 -11.12 -0.31
CA SER A 23 12.05 -11.06 -1.38
C SER A 23 13.13 -10.05 -1.00
N CYS A 24 14.34 -10.29 -1.47
CA CYS A 24 15.45 -9.37 -1.29
C CYS A 24 15.28 -8.13 -2.17
N PHE A 25 15.39 -6.95 -1.55
CA PHE A 25 15.39 -5.65 -2.23
C PHE A 25 16.82 -5.08 -2.32
N GLY A 26 17.72 -5.54 -1.46
CA GLY A 26 19.14 -5.21 -1.42
C GLY A 26 19.90 -6.21 -0.55
N PRO A 27 21.24 -6.13 -0.45
CA PRO A 27 22.05 -7.12 0.28
C PRO A 27 21.70 -7.22 1.77
N ASN A 28 21.14 -6.15 2.34
CA ASN A 28 20.74 -6.09 3.74
C ASN A 28 19.25 -5.77 3.92
N ILE A 29 18.41 -6.00 2.90
CA ILE A 29 16.99 -5.63 2.92
C ILE A 29 16.14 -6.80 2.45
N CYS A 30 15.28 -7.29 3.34
CA CYS A 30 14.28 -8.32 3.05
C CYS A 30 12.89 -7.80 3.36
N CYS A 31 11.99 -7.81 2.38
CA CYS A 31 10.63 -7.31 2.58
C CYS A 31 9.58 -8.28 2.03
N GLY A 32 8.40 -8.29 2.65
CA GLY A 32 7.25 -9.01 2.16
C GLY A 32 5.95 -8.39 2.67
N GLU A 33 4.90 -8.50 1.87
CA GLU A 33 3.60 -7.87 2.10
C GLU A 33 3.04 -8.12 3.51
N GLU A 34 3.17 -9.36 3.99
CA GLU A 34 2.61 -9.81 5.27
C GLU A 34 3.62 -9.78 6.44
N MET A 35 4.88 -9.43 6.18
CA MET A 35 5.95 -9.43 7.19
C MET A 35 6.63 -8.07 7.37
N GLY A 36 6.28 -7.09 6.55
CA GLY A 36 6.95 -5.80 6.53
C GLY A 36 8.36 -5.91 5.96
N CYS A 37 9.28 -5.09 6.48
CA CYS A 37 10.67 -5.04 6.05
C CYS A 37 11.63 -5.28 7.21
N TYR A 38 12.66 -6.05 6.92
CA TYR A 38 13.77 -6.38 7.80
C TYR A 38 15.05 -5.80 7.19
N LEU A 39 15.76 -4.99 7.97
CA LEU A 39 16.99 -4.31 7.54
C LEU A 39 18.16 -4.73 8.43
N GLY A 40 19.14 -5.41 7.84
CA GLY A 40 20.35 -5.86 8.55
C GLY A 40 20.09 -6.86 9.69
N THR A 41 18.99 -7.60 9.63
CA THR A 41 18.61 -8.62 10.62
C THR A 41 18.89 -10.03 10.07
N PRO A 42 18.79 -11.10 10.87
CA PRO A 42 19.05 -12.47 10.41
C PRO A 42 18.19 -12.90 9.20
N GLU A 43 17.00 -12.31 9.04
CA GLU A 43 16.10 -12.53 7.91
C GLU A 43 16.72 -12.17 6.56
N THR A 44 17.74 -11.29 6.54
CA THR A 44 18.42 -10.81 5.32
C THR A 44 19.65 -11.63 4.94
N VAL A 45 20.02 -12.66 5.71
CA VAL A 45 21.29 -13.43 5.53
C VAL A 45 21.45 -14.03 4.14
N ARG A 46 20.35 -14.27 3.43
CA ARG A 46 20.36 -14.83 2.07
C ARG A 46 20.51 -13.77 0.98
N CYS A 47 20.20 -12.51 1.25
CA CYS A 47 20.19 -11.48 0.22
C CYS A 47 21.56 -11.17 -0.39
N PRO A 48 22.71 -11.30 0.32
CA PRO A 48 24.02 -11.19 -0.31
C PRO A 48 24.32 -12.28 -1.35
N GLU A 49 23.58 -13.41 -1.33
CA GLU A 49 23.73 -14.50 -2.31
C GLU A 49 23.41 -14.02 -3.74
N GLU A 50 22.55 -13.00 -3.88
CA GLU A 50 22.17 -12.41 -5.17
C GLU A 50 23.36 -11.81 -5.92
N ASN A 51 24.34 -11.24 -5.21
CA ASN A 51 25.54 -10.63 -5.80
C ASN A 51 26.43 -11.65 -6.54
N PHE A 52 26.24 -12.95 -6.27
CA PHE A 52 26.99 -14.02 -6.92
C PHE A 52 26.23 -14.65 -8.10
N LEU A 53 24.99 -14.23 -8.36
CA LEU A 53 24.21 -14.71 -9.49
C LEU A 53 24.53 -13.88 -10.75
N PRO A 54 24.84 -14.55 -11.88
CA PRO A 54 25.22 -13.85 -13.11
C PRO A 54 24.03 -13.22 -13.86
N SER A 55 22.79 -13.56 -13.46
CA SER A 55 21.58 -13.02 -14.08
C SER A 55 21.00 -11.94 -13.18
N PRO A 56 20.60 -10.77 -13.71
CA PRO A 56 19.92 -9.77 -12.91
C PRO A 56 18.57 -10.32 -12.45
N CYS A 57 18.19 -9.93 -11.24
CA CYS A 57 16.85 -10.14 -10.70
C CYS A 57 16.13 -8.81 -10.57
N GLU A 58 14.83 -8.85 -10.34
CA GLU A 58 14.05 -7.68 -9.96
C GLU A 58 13.18 -8.00 -8.75
N ALA A 59 13.22 -7.12 -7.74
CA ALA A 59 12.35 -7.23 -6.58
C ALA A 59 10.89 -6.97 -7.02
N GLY A 60 9.96 -7.69 -6.42
CA GLY A 60 8.53 -7.55 -6.73
C GLY A 60 7.96 -6.18 -6.37
N GLY A 61 6.72 -5.94 -6.77
CA GLY A 61 5.97 -4.72 -6.44
C GLY A 61 6.04 -3.64 -7.51
N LYS A 62 5.10 -2.70 -7.42
CA LYS A 62 5.01 -1.55 -8.33
C LYS A 62 6.10 -0.52 -8.02
N LEU A 63 6.47 0.28 -9.01
CA LEU A 63 7.42 1.38 -8.85
C LEU A 63 6.88 2.44 -7.87
N CYS A 64 7.79 3.02 -7.09
CA CYS A 64 7.56 4.14 -6.18
C CYS A 64 8.85 4.97 -6.07
N GLY A 65 8.75 6.24 -5.67
CA GLY A 65 9.91 7.13 -5.66
C GLY A 65 10.61 7.27 -7.03
N ALA A 66 11.93 7.45 -7.02
CA ALA A 66 12.74 7.60 -8.22
C ALA A 66 13.20 6.25 -8.80
N ASP A 67 13.61 5.33 -7.93
CA ASP A 67 14.26 4.06 -8.24
C ASP A 67 13.76 2.92 -7.32
N GLY A 68 12.69 3.15 -6.57
CA GLY A 68 12.17 2.21 -5.57
C GLY A 68 11.01 1.35 -6.07
N ARG A 69 10.71 0.32 -5.27
CA ARG A 69 9.54 -0.55 -5.45
C ARG A 69 8.81 -0.76 -4.12
N CYS A 70 7.49 -0.90 -4.22
CA CYS A 70 6.66 -1.14 -3.05
C CYS A 70 6.95 -2.53 -2.49
N ALA A 71 7.56 -2.55 -1.32
CA ALA A 71 8.11 -3.76 -0.72
C ALA A 71 7.16 -4.37 0.33
N ALA A 72 6.34 -3.52 0.94
CA ALA A 72 5.27 -3.86 1.87
C ALA A 72 4.21 -2.72 1.87
N PRO A 73 3.02 -2.91 2.48
CA PRO A 73 2.01 -1.87 2.55
C PRO A 73 2.55 -0.56 3.14
N GLY A 74 2.51 0.50 2.33
CA GLY A 74 2.99 1.83 2.69
C GLY A 74 4.52 1.99 2.73
N ILE A 75 5.30 1.03 2.24
CA ILE A 75 6.77 1.04 2.27
C ILE A 75 7.34 0.92 0.85
N CYS A 76 8.15 1.91 0.47
CA CYS A 76 8.93 1.94 -0.77
C CYS A 76 10.40 1.65 -0.46
N CYS A 77 11.01 0.68 -1.13
CA CYS A 77 12.43 0.35 -0.95
C CYS A 77 13.20 0.36 -2.26
N ASN A 78 14.46 0.79 -2.21
CA ASN A 78 15.48 0.53 -3.22
C ASN A 78 16.56 -0.41 -2.64
N GLU A 79 17.70 -0.54 -3.31
CA GLU A 79 18.76 -1.46 -2.89
C GLU A 79 19.46 -1.07 -1.58
N GLU A 80 19.36 0.20 -1.19
CA GLU A 80 20.09 0.76 -0.05
C GLU A 80 19.18 1.09 1.14
N SER A 81 17.92 1.46 0.89
CA SER A 81 17.05 2.01 1.93
C SER A 81 15.56 1.78 1.68
N CYS A 82 14.77 1.99 2.73
CA CYS A 82 13.31 1.97 2.69
C CYS A 82 12.75 3.25 3.28
N THR A 83 11.66 3.76 2.70
CA THR A 83 10.94 4.94 3.16
C THR A 83 9.44 4.66 3.13
N SER A 84 8.68 5.41 3.94
CA SER A 84 7.22 5.35 3.89
C SER A 84 6.71 6.08 2.64
N ASP A 85 5.85 5.43 1.87
CA ASP A 85 5.27 5.99 0.65
C ASP A 85 3.78 5.62 0.56
N ALA A 86 2.92 6.65 0.49
CA ALA A 86 1.48 6.47 0.40
C ALA A 86 1.06 5.76 -0.90
N ALA A 87 1.85 5.88 -1.98
CA ALA A 87 1.60 5.14 -3.21
C ALA A 87 1.68 3.62 -2.97
N CYS A 88 2.45 3.18 -1.97
CA CYS A 88 2.55 1.77 -1.59
C CYS A 88 1.44 1.30 -0.65
N GLY A 89 0.50 2.17 -0.26
CA GLY A 89 -0.67 1.79 0.53
C GLY A 89 -1.54 0.72 -0.15
N ASN A 90 -2.31 0.00 0.66
CA ASN A 90 -3.24 -1.02 0.18
C ASN A 90 -4.45 -0.37 -0.50
N GLU A 91 -4.27 0.10 -1.72
CA GLU A 91 -5.39 0.40 -2.60
C GLU A 91 -5.75 -0.90 -3.32
N ASN A 92 -6.69 -1.63 -2.71
CA ASN A 92 -7.40 -2.76 -3.30
C ASN A 92 -7.59 -2.52 -4.81
N GLY A 93 -7.06 -3.43 -5.64
CA GLY A 93 -6.74 -3.23 -7.06
C GLY A 93 -7.92 -2.97 -8.01
N GLU A 94 -8.68 -1.90 -7.82
CA GLU A 94 -9.73 -1.45 -8.71
C GLU A 94 -9.82 0.09 -8.71
N ARG A 95 -8.96 0.76 -9.49
CA ARG A 95 -9.35 2.02 -10.13
C ARG A 95 -9.32 1.87 -11.63
N GLY A 96 -10.18 0.96 -12.11
CA GLY A 96 -10.86 1.21 -13.37
C GLY A 96 -11.66 2.51 -13.22
N ARG A 97 -11.25 3.55 -13.94
CA ARG A 97 -12.00 4.79 -14.25
C ARG A 97 -12.84 5.40 -13.12
N MET A 98 -12.32 6.47 -12.51
CA MET A 98 -13.19 7.61 -12.19
C MET A 98 -12.39 8.91 -12.26
N SER A 99 -12.97 9.87 -12.98
CA SER A 99 -12.54 11.26 -13.19
C SER A 99 -12.00 11.93 -11.92
N PRO A 100 -11.08 12.93 -12.02
CA PRO A 100 -10.91 13.86 -10.92
C PRO A 100 -12.22 14.63 -10.70
N GLU A 101 -12.35 15.21 -9.51
CA GLU A 101 -13.48 16.00 -9.01
C GLU A 101 -14.56 15.20 -8.25
N ARG A 102 -14.23 14.79 -7.02
CA ARG A 102 -15.18 14.99 -5.91
C ARG A 102 -14.47 15.66 -4.75
N ASN A 103 -14.94 16.86 -4.44
CA ASN A 103 -14.49 17.72 -3.36
C ASN A 103 -14.38 16.98 -2.02
N LEU A 104 -13.33 17.35 -1.29
CA LEU A 104 -13.14 17.13 0.13
C LEU A 104 -14.41 17.49 0.93
N THR A 105 -15.08 16.49 1.46
CA THR A 105 -15.72 16.53 2.80
C THR A 105 -15.88 15.09 3.26
N GLY A 106 -14.81 14.54 3.82
CA GLY A 106 -14.88 13.30 4.58
C GLY A 106 -15.61 13.57 5.89
N LEU A 107 -16.64 12.75 6.15
CA LEU A 107 -17.05 12.37 7.49
C LEU A 107 -17.42 10.88 7.39
N ASP A 108 -16.74 10.07 8.17
CA ASP A 108 -16.90 8.63 8.21
C ASP A 108 -18.37 8.27 8.52
N GLY A 109 -18.90 7.21 7.89
CA GLY A 109 -20.33 6.88 7.89
C GLY A 109 -20.95 6.66 9.28
N SER A 110 -20.11 6.39 10.28
CA SER A 110 -20.51 6.20 11.68
C SER A 110 -20.85 7.53 12.38
N THR A 111 -20.11 8.61 12.10
CA THR A 111 -20.33 9.92 12.75
C THR A 111 -21.46 10.71 12.07
N GLY A 112 -21.63 10.54 10.76
CA GLY A 112 -22.70 11.17 9.99
C GLY A 112 -24.11 10.70 10.40
N ASP A 113 -24.27 9.41 10.72
CA ASP A 113 -25.57 8.84 11.13
C ASP A 113 -26.03 9.38 12.50
N LEU A 114 -25.09 9.57 13.43
CA LEU A 114 -25.38 10.13 14.76
C LEU A 114 -25.86 11.58 14.67
N LEU A 115 -25.22 12.40 13.82
CA LEU A 115 -25.61 13.79 13.61
C LEU A 115 -27.03 13.89 13.02
N LEU A 116 -27.34 13.03 12.05
CA LEU A 116 -28.68 12.93 11.45
C LEU A 116 -29.73 12.50 12.49
N ARG A 117 -29.44 11.51 13.35
CA ARG A 117 -30.33 11.11 14.45
C ARG A 117 -30.58 12.23 15.46
N LEU A 118 -29.55 12.99 15.83
CA LEU A 118 -29.68 14.12 16.76
C LEU A 118 -30.57 15.23 16.17
N MET A 119 -30.42 15.56 14.89
CA MET A 119 -31.27 16.54 14.21
C MET A 119 -32.74 16.10 14.15
N HIS A 120 -33.01 14.82 13.91
CA HIS A 120 -34.37 14.28 13.91
C HIS A 120 -35.05 14.33 15.29
N LEU A 121 -34.28 14.18 16.38
CA LEU A 121 -34.79 14.31 17.76
C LEU A 121 -35.09 15.77 18.12
N ALA A 122 -34.23 16.71 17.69
CA ALA A 122 -34.45 18.14 17.89
C ALA A 122 -35.69 18.65 17.12
N ASN A 123 -35.90 18.18 15.88
CA ASN A 123 -37.08 18.56 15.09
C ASN A 123 -38.40 18.01 15.66
N LYS A 124 -38.36 16.86 16.34
CA LYS A 124 -39.54 16.28 17.01
C LYS A 124 -40.01 17.12 18.20
N GLN A 125 -39.10 17.83 18.89
CA GLN A 125 -39.44 18.72 20.01
C GLN A 125 -40.20 19.98 19.53
N GLN A 126 -39.94 20.49 18.31
CA GLN A 126 -40.63 21.67 17.80
C GLN A 126 -42.10 21.43 17.41
N GLN A 127 -42.53 20.18 17.19
CA GLN A 127 -43.94 19.87 16.90
C GLN A 127 -44.82 19.65 18.15
N GLN A 128 -44.22 19.55 19.35
CA GLN A 128 -44.97 19.36 20.62
C GLN A 128 -45.03 20.62 21.51
N GLY A 129 -44.68 21.79 20.97
CA GLY A 129 -44.68 23.06 21.69
C GLY A 129 -45.68 24.09 21.14
N LYS A 130 -46.95 23.71 20.93
CA LYS A 130 -48.03 24.69 20.73
C LYS A 130 -49.12 24.49 21.80
N PRO A 131 -48.97 25.07 23.00
CA PRO A 131 -50.14 25.43 23.78
C PRO A 131 -50.75 26.69 23.15
N GLN A 132 -51.89 26.47 22.52
CA GLN A 132 -52.88 27.49 22.21
C GLN A 132 -53.41 28.06 23.54
N PHE A 133 -53.35 29.38 23.77
CA PHE A 133 -54.25 30.00 24.73
C PHE A 133 -54.62 31.44 24.34
N TYR A 134 -55.89 31.73 24.61
CA TYR A 134 -56.68 32.95 24.38
C TYR A 134 -56.18 34.13 25.20
#